data_AF-A0A8T7KGB9-F1
#
_entry.id   AF-A0A8T7KGB9-F1
#
_cell.length_a   1.000
_cell.length_b   1.000
_cell.length_c   1.000
_cell.angle_alpha   90.00
_cell.angle_beta   90.00
_cell.angle_gamma   90.00
#
_symmetry.space_group_name_H-M   'P 1'
#
loop_
_entity.id
_entity.type
_entity.pdbx_description
1 polymer ?
#
loop_
_entity_poly.entity_id
_entity_poly.type
_entity_poly.pdbx_seq_one_letter_code
_entity_poly.pdbx_strand_id
1 'polypeptide(L)'
;MLLRPAVCALLPLALALLAACAARPGPAPLATLPPSPTAASAAPATAPPAPTSAAAPTTVPTAPVLASGDVTGPYAGIPRSRTPEGYHVLGNPDAPVTLVMYSDFL
;
A
#
# COMPACT_ATOMS: atom_id res chain seq x y z
N MET A 1 -28.54 26.46 -35.35
CA MET A 1 -28.45 25.23 -36.17
C MET A 1 -27.06 24.57 -36.21
N LEU A 2 -25.98 25.22 -35.76
CA LEU A 2 -24.60 24.67 -35.74
C LEU A 2 -24.31 23.63 -34.64
N LEU A 3 -25.20 23.43 -33.67
CA LEU A 3 -24.99 22.50 -32.56
C LEU A 3 -25.08 21.02 -32.97
N ARG A 4 -25.93 20.71 -33.96
CA ARG A 4 -26.14 19.34 -34.46
C ARG A 4 -24.93 18.71 -35.16
N PRO A 5 -24.21 19.39 -36.06
CA PRO A 5 -23.02 18.80 -36.69
C PRO A 5 -21.87 18.62 -35.69
N ALA A 6 -21.71 19.54 -34.73
CA ALA A 6 -20.68 19.44 -33.70
C ALA A 6 -20.89 18.20 -32.81
N VAL A 7 -22.13 17.93 -32.39
CA VAL A 7 -22.46 16.75 -31.57
C VAL A 7 -22.26 15.45 -32.34
N CYS A 8 -22.62 15.40 -33.63
CA CYS A 8 -22.37 14.20 -34.46
C CYS A 8 -20.88 13.91 -34.67
N ALA A 9 -20.01 14.92 -34.68
CA ALA A 9 -18.56 14.73 -34.82
C ALA A 9 -17.86 14.37 -33.49
N LEU A 10 -18.35 14.92 -32.37
CA LEU A 10 -17.76 14.69 -31.04
C LEU A 10 -18.08 13.30 -30.46
N LEU A 11 -19.27 12.76 -30.75
CA LEU A 11 -19.69 11.45 -30.24
C LEU A 11 -18.78 10.28 -30.68
N PRO A 12 -18.44 10.10 -31.98
CA PRO A 12 -17.56 9.01 -32.40
C PRO A 12 -16.12 9.19 -31.89
N LEU A 13 -15.66 10.45 -31.76
CA LEU A 13 -14.34 10.75 -31.20
C LEU A 13 -14.24 10.32 -29.73
N ALA A 14 -15.27 10.62 -28.93
CA ALA A 14 -15.34 10.21 -27.52
C ALA A 14 -15.40 8.68 -27.37
N LEU A 15 -16.15 7.99 -28.22
CA LEU A 15 -16.23 6.52 -28.25
C LEU A 15 -14.88 5.87 -28.59
N ALA A 16 -14.14 6.44 -29.55
CA ALA A 16 -12.81 5.96 -29.93
C ALA A 16 -11.77 6.13 -28.80
N LEU A 17 -11.84 7.25 -28.06
CA LEU A 17 -10.99 7.50 -26.90
C LEU A 17 -11.26 6.52 -25.76
N LEU A 18 -12.54 6.20 -25.48
CA LEU A 18 -12.90 5.20 -24.47
C LEU A 18 -12.38 3.80 -24.83
N ALA A 19 -12.50 3.39 -26.10
CA ALA A 19 -12.02 2.08 -26.56
C ALA A 19 -10.50 1.95 -26.45
N ALA A 20 -9.74 3.01 -26.71
CA ALA A 20 -8.28 3.00 -26.61
C ALA A 20 -7.78 2.87 -25.16
N CYS A 21 -8.50 3.43 -24.19
CA CYS A 21 -8.13 3.33 -22.77
C CYS A 21 -8.39 1.93 -22.17
N ALA A 22 -9.28 1.14 -22.75
CA ALA A 22 -9.59 -0.22 -22.27
C ALA A 22 -8.55 -1.27 -22.69
N ALA A 23 -7.68 -0.97 -23.66
CA ALA A 23 -6.73 -1.92 -24.24
C ALA A 23 -5.39 -2.03 -23.47
N ARG A 24 -5.32 -1.54 -22.23
CA ARG A 24 -4.05 -1.56 -21.48
C ARG A 24 -3.69 -3.00 -21.08
N PRO A 25 -2.57 -3.57 -21.56
CA PRO A 25 -2.15 -4.91 -21.17
C PRO A 25 -1.93 -4.95 -19.65
N GLY A 26 -2.59 -5.89 -18.97
CA GLY A 26 -2.42 -6.10 -17.53
C GLY A 26 -0.99 -6.53 -17.17
N PRO A 27 -0.56 -6.28 -15.92
CA PRO A 27 0.76 -6.68 -15.47
C PRO A 27 0.94 -8.21 -15.56
N ALA A 28 2.09 -8.62 -16.11
CA ALA A 28 2.47 -10.02 -16.26
C ALA A 28 2.53 -10.72 -14.88
N PRO A 29 2.17 -12.02 -14.81
CA PRO A 29 2.31 -12.78 -13.57
C PRO A 29 3.78 -12.91 -13.19
N LEU A 30 4.10 -12.54 -11.95
CA LEU A 30 5.43 -12.72 -11.35
C LEU A 30 5.75 -14.22 -11.27
N ALA A 31 6.88 -14.60 -11.84
CA ALA A 31 7.42 -15.95 -11.74
C ALA A 31 7.69 -16.32 -10.28
N THR A 32 7.19 -17.48 -9.87
CA THR A 32 7.44 -18.07 -8.55
C THR A 32 8.91 -18.51 -8.48
N LEU A 33 9.68 -17.95 -7.54
CA LEU A 33 11.05 -18.41 -7.26
C LEU A 33 11.03 -19.77 -6.54
N PRO A 34 11.98 -20.68 -6.83
CA PRO A 34 12.13 -21.96 -6.14
C PRO A 34 12.58 -21.76 -4.68
N PRO A 35 12.28 -22.73 -3.78
CA PRO A 35 12.73 -22.68 -2.39
C PRO A 35 14.26 -22.77 -2.32
N SER A 36 14.86 -21.85 -1.58
CA SER A 36 16.29 -21.83 -1.28
C SER A 36 16.66 -23.01 -0.37
N PRO A 37 17.80 -23.71 -0.58
CA PRO A 37 18.21 -24.82 0.26
C PRO A 37 18.52 -24.35 1.69
N THR A 38 18.03 -25.13 2.66
CA THR A 38 18.32 -24.98 4.09
C THR A 38 19.82 -25.09 4.33
N ALA A 39 20.47 -23.98 4.67
CA ALA A 39 21.83 -23.98 5.17
C ALA A 39 21.86 -24.63 6.56
N ALA A 40 22.79 -25.57 6.75
CA ALA A 40 23.03 -26.24 8.01
C ALA A 40 23.35 -25.21 9.12
N SER A 41 22.67 -25.37 10.26
CA SER A 41 22.86 -24.57 11.46
C SER A 41 24.29 -24.76 11.99
N ALA A 42 25.16 -23.78 11.77
CA ALA A 42 26.40 -23.67 12.53
C ALA A 42 26.05 -23.38 14.01
N ALA A 43 26.79 -24.02 14.92
CA ALA A 43 26.62 -23.84 16.36
C ALA A 43 26.74 -22.35 16.77
N PRO A 44 25.96 -21.89 17.76
CA PRO A 44 26.02 -20.49 18.17
C PRO A 44 27.39 -20.19 18.79
N ALA A 45 28.15 -19.31 18.13
CA ALA A 45 29.22 -18.59 18.78
C ALA A 45 28.60 -17.62 19.79
N THR A 46 29.03 -17.69 21.05
CA THR A 46 28.59 -16.79 22.12
C THR A 46 28.96 -15.35 21.75
N ALA A 47 27.98 -14.61 21.23
CA ALA A 47 28.10 -13.18 21.01
C ALA A 47 28.14 -12.45 22.38
N PRO A 48 28.89 -11.33 22.50
CA PRO A 48 28.78 -10.45 23.65
C PRO A 48 27.32 -9.98 23.82
N PRO A 49 26.85 -9.74 25.07
CA PRO A 49 25.49 -9.29 25.30
C PRO A 49 25.25 -7.98 24.52
N ALA A 50 24.22 -7.99 23.65
CA ALA A 50 23.71 -6.79 23.03
C ALA A 50 23.26 -5.81 24.14
N PRO A 51 23.44 -4.49 23.98
CA PRO A 51 22.86 -3.54 24.92
C PRO A 51 21.35 -3.73 24.92
N THR A 52 20.79 -4.12 26.06
CA THR A 52 19.35 -4.14 26.30
C THR A 52 18.85 -2.71 26.22
N SER A 53 18.46 -2.26 25.03
CA SER A 53 17.65 -1.06 24.89
C SER A 53 16.25 -1.44 25.36
N ALA A 54 16.00 -1.24 26.66
CA ALA A 54 14.66 -1.17 27.17
C ALA A 54 14.01 0.07 26.55
N ALA A 55 13.40 -0.09 25.38
CA ALA A 55 12.46 0.90 24.89
C ALA A 55 11.34 0.95 25.93
N ALA A 56 11.26 2.06 26.65
CA ALA A 56 10.08 2.37 27.45
C ALA A 56 8.85 2.22 26.53
N PRO A 57 7.73 1.69 27.02
CA PRO A 57 6.50 1.69 26.25
C PRO A 57 6.17 3.15 25.94
N THR A 58 6.45 3.57 24.70
CA THR A 58 5.95 4.83 24.18
C THR A 58 4.45 4.65 24.10
N THR A 59 3.73 5.23 25.06
CA THR A 59 2.27 5.37 24.98
C THR A 59 1.98 6.30 23.82
N VAL A 60 1.95 5.75 22.61
CA VAL A 60 1.45 6.46 21.44
C VAL A 60 -0.04 6.68 21.70
N PRO A 61 -0.55 7.92 21.61
CA PRO A 61 -1.97 8.18 21.73
C PRO A 61 -2.71 7.27 20.73
N THR A 62 -3.64 6.45 21.23
CA THR A 62 -4.49 5.61 20.38
C THR A 62 -5.24 6.49 19.40
N ALA A 63 -4.79 6.49 18.15
CA ALA A 63 -5.45 7.19 17.07
C ALA A 63 -6.87 6.65 16.89
N PRO A 64 -7.87 7.50 16.60
CA PRO A 64 -9.22 7.04 16.31
C PRO A 64 -9.19 6.09 15.10
N VAL A 65 -9.60 4.85 15.33
CA VAL A 65 -9.77 3.85 14.28
C VAL A 65 -10.97 4.25 13.44
N LEU A 66 -10.75 4.60 12.18
CA LEU A 66 -11.83 4.76 11.23
C LEU A 66 -12.16 3.37 10.69
N ALA A 67 -13.38 2.90 10.95
CA ALA A 67 -13.87 1.65 10.37
C ALA A 67 -13.69 1.69 8.84
N SER A 68 -13.04 0.67 8.31
CA SER A 68 -12.44 0.61 6.98
C SER A 68 -13.43 0.96 5.85
N GLY A 69 -13.31 2.16 5.32
CA GLY A 69 -13.92 2.55 4.04
C GLY A 69 -13.05 2.09 2.87
N ASP A 70 -13.05 0.78 2.59
CA ASP A 70 -12.78 0.20 1.27
C ASP A 70 -13.11 -1.29 1.31
N VAL A 71 -14.23 -1.66 0.68
CA VAL A 71 -14.65 -3.07 0.53
C VAL A 71 -13.86 -3.75 -0.60
N THR A 72 -13.18 -2.97 -1.44
CA THR A 72 -12.46 -3.45 -2.63
C THR A 72 -11.15 -2.69 -2.78
N GLY A 73 -10.04 -3.39 -3.00
CA GLY A 73 -8.72 -2.79 -3.23
C GLY A 73 -7.57 -3.53 -2.53
N PRO A 74 -6.31 -3.13 -2.77
CA PRO A 74 -5.12 -3.81 -2.22
C PRO A 74 -5.02 -3.75 -0.70
N TYR A 75 -5.76 -2.84 -0.07
CA TYR A 75 -5.78 -2.64 1.39
C TYR A 75 -7.16 -2.94 2.01
N ALA A 76 -8.00 -3.71 1.33
CA ALA A 76 -9.31 -4.11 1.85
C ALA A 76 -9.15 -4.92 3.14
N GLY A 77 -9.97 -4.60 4.15
CA GLY A 77 -9.94 -5.28 5.45
C GLY A 77 -8.78 -4.88 6.38
N ILE A 78 -7.85 -4.01 5.96
CA ILE A 78 -6.79 -3.51 6.84
C ILE A 78 -7.31 -2.31 7.64
N PRO A 79 -7.09 -2.25 8.97
CA PRO A 79 -7.45 -1.09 9.78
C PRO A 79 -6.77 0.20 9.28
N ARG A 80 -7.49 1.31 9.33
CA ARG A 80 -7.00 2.64 8.95
C ARG A 80 -7.24 3.62 10.08
N SER A 81 -6.30 4.51 10.33
CA SER A 81 -6.44 5.61 11.29
C SER A 81 -5.58 6.80 10.87
N ARG A 82 -5.66 7.87 11.66
CA ARG A 82 -4.76 9.02 11.51
C ARG A 82 -4.15 9.40 12.85
N THR A 83 -2.88 9.77 12.84
CA THR A 83 -2.23 10.33 14.03
C THR A 83 -2.80 11.72 14.34
N PRO A 84 -2.58 12.28 15.55
CA PRO A 84 -2.99 13.64 15.90
C PRO A 84 -2.46 14.73 14.95
N GLU A 85 -1.30 14.47 14.34
CA GLU A 85 -0.64 15.36 13.37
C GLU A 85 -1.21 15.22 11.96
N GLY A 86 -2.12 14.26 11.73
CA GLY A 86 -2.81 14.04 10.46
C GLY A 86 -2.16 13.00 9.54
N TYR A 87 -1.11 12.30 9.97
CA TYR A 87 -0.49 11.24 9.17
C TYR A 87 -1.39 10.03 9.04
N HIS A 88 -1.32 9.36 7.89
CA HIS A 88 -2.06 8.12 7.64
C HIS A 88 -1.38 6.92 8.30
N VAL A 89 -2.14 6.13 9.03
CA VAL A 89 -1.70 4.86 9.62
C VAL A 89 -2.53 3.73 9.03
N LEU A 90 -1.84 2.67 8.62
CA LEU A 90 -2.43 1.45 8.08
C LEU A 90 -1.98 0.26 8.94
N GLY A 91 -2.95 -0.52 9.44
CA GLY A 91 -2.69 -1.67 10.31
C GLY A 91 -2.83 -1.36 11.81
N ASN A 92 -2.16 -2.16 12.64
CA ASN A 92 -2.16 -2.00 14.09
C ASN A 92 -1.05 -1.04 14.55
N PRO A 93 -1.36 0.08 15.22
CA PRO A 93 -0.33 0.99 15.74
C PRO A 93 0.54 0.37 16.85
N ASP A 94 0.03 -0.67 17.54
CA ASP A 94 0.74 -1.39 18.60
C ASP A 94 1.53 -2.61 18.07
N ALA A 95 1.71 -2.72 16.75
CA ALA A 95 2.52 -3.78 16.16
C ALA A 95 3.99 -3.65 16.59
N PRO A 96 4.72 -4.78 16.75
CA PRO A 96 6.14 -4.74 17.15
C PRO A 96 7.06 -4.14 16.07
N VAL A 97 6.57 -3.97 14.84
CA VAL A 97 7.30 -3.40 13.71
C VAL A 97 6.43 -2.35 13.05
N THR A 98 7.03 -1.19 12.80
CA THR A 98 6.38 -0.05 12.14
C THR A 98 7.22 0.38 10.93
N LEU A 99 6.55 0.55 9.79
CA LEU A 99 7.14 1.09 8.56
C LEU A 99 6.69 2.54 8.37
N VAL A 100 7.65 3.46 8.26
CA VAL A 100 7.40 4.87 7.95
C VAL A 100 7.86 5.13 6.52
N MET A 101 6.97 5.65 5.68
CA MET A 101 7.23 5.87 4.26
C MET A 101 7.10 7.35 3.93
N TYR A 102 8.18 7.93 3.41
CA TYR A 102 8.19 9.29 2.88
C TYR A 102 8.13 9.21 1.36
N SER A 103 7.26 9.99 0.74
CA SER A 103 7.10 10.02 -0.72
C SER A 103 6.94 11.46 -1.18
N ASP A 104 7.70 11.83 -2.21
CA ASP A 104 7.55 13.10 -2.92
C ASP A 104 6.84 12.80 -4.24
N PHE A 105 5.75 13.52 -4.51
CA PHE A 105 4.88 13.31 -5.68
C PHE A 105 4.89 14.50 -6.64
N LEU A 106 5.80 15.47 -6.44
CA LEU A 106 5.95 16.66 -7.29
C LEU A 106 6.84 16.42 -8.51
#